data_AF-A0A7X8FC06-F1
#
_entry.id   AF-A0A7X8FC06-F1
#
_cell.length_a   1.000
_cell.length_b   1.000
_cell.length_c   1.000
_cell.angle_alpha   90.00
_cell.angle_beta   90.00
_cell.angle_gamma   90.00
#
_symmetry.space_group_name_H-M   'P 1'
#
loop_
_entity.id
_entity.type
_entity.pdbx_description
1 polymer ?
#
loop_
_entity_poly.entity_id
_entity_poly.type
_entity_poly.pdbx_seq_one_letter_code
_entity_poly.pdbx_strand_id
1 'polypeptide(L)' 'MPSKAVKGENENYGHDCGDFALTNIARLISDCCREQDVVARWGGEEFLILMPDTNHNGAEALAERIRK' A
#
# COMPACT_ATOMS: atom_id res chain seq x y z
N MET A 1 -25.73 -8.04 -10.29
CA MET A 1 -25.87 -7.12 -9.16
C MET A 1 -24.60 -6.28 -9.09
N PRO A 2 -24.63 -4.95 -9.25
CA PRO A 2 -23.43 -4.15 -9.12
C PRO A 2 -23.18 -3.84 -7.63
N SER A 3 -21.97 -4.18 -7.20
CA SER A 3 -21.42 -3.87 -5.89
C SER A 3 -21.37 -2.35 -5.67
N LYS A 4 -22.02 -1.89 -4.61
CA LYS A 4 -21.81 -0.56 -4.00
C LYS A 4 -20.56 -0.66 -3.12
N ALA A 5 -19.53 0.12 -3.39
CA ALA A 5 -18.84 0.98 -2.41
C ALA A 5 -17.69 1.76 -3.09
N VAL A 6 -17.57 3.04 -2.73
CA VAL A 6 -16.43 3.95 -2.91
C VAL A 6 -16.10 4.44 -4.32
N LYS A 7 -17.04 5.20 -4.93
CA LYS A 7 -16.69 6.28 -5.86
C LYS A 7 -16.67 7.68 -5.20
N GLY A 8 -17.06 7.77 -3.93
CA GLY A 8 -17.45 9.04 -3.33
C GLY A 8 -16.33 9.98 -2.89
N GLU A 9 -15.12 9.48 -2.60
CA GLU A 9 -14.06 10.33 -2.02
C GLU A 9 -13.03 10.82 -3.08
N ASN A 10 -12.89 10.11 -4.20
CA ASN A 10 -11.99 10.48 -5.29
C ASN A 10 -12.57 11.46 -6.33
N GLU A 11 -13.87 11.74 -6.31
CA GLU A 11 -14.49 12.62 -7.31
C GLU A 11 -14.25 14.13 -7.05
N ASN A 12 -13.83 14.52 -5.85
CA ASN A 12 -13.62 15.94 -5.50
C ASN A 12 -12.21 16.49 -5.76
N TYR A 13 -11.20 15.64 -5.99
CA TYR A 13 -9.79 16.06 -6.16
C TYR A 13 -9.15 15.63 -7.50
N GLY A 14 -9.94 15.03 -8.39
CA GLY A 14 -9.45 14.55 -9.70
C GLY A 14 -8.63 13.27 -9.56
N HIS A 15 -8.73 12.40 -10.59
CA HIS A 15 -7.98 11.14 -10.67
C HIS A 15 -6.48 11.29 -10.39
N ASP A 16 -5.90 12.41 -10.82
CA ASP A 16 -4.49 12.73 -10.64
C ASP A 16 -4.06 12.82 -9.17
N CYS A 17 -4.95 13.27 -8.28
CA CYS A 17 -4.66 13.35 -6.84
C CYS A 17 -4.63 11.95 -6.20
N GLY A 18 -5.55 11.08 -6.60
CA GLY A 18 -5.59 9.68 -6.15
C GLY A 18 -4.35 8.90 -6.59
N ASP A 19 -3.95 9.03 -7.86
CA ASP A 19 -2.75 8.36 -8.37
C ASP A 19 -1.46 8.90 -7.72
N PHE A 20 -1.41 10.21 -7.43
CA PHE A 20 -0.30 10.81 -6.69
C PHE A 20 -0.22 10.27 -5.25
N ALA A 21 -1.36 10.19 -4.55
CA ALA A 21 -1.41 9.63 -3.20
C ALA A 21 -0.94 8.16 -3.18
N LEU A 22 -1.44 7.34 -4.09
CA LEU A 22 -1.07 5.93 -4.21
C LEU A 22 0.41 5.74 -4.56
N THR A 23 0.96 6.60 -5.43
CA THR A 23 2.39 6.59 -5.76
C THR A 23 3.24 6.93 -4.54
N ASN A 24 2.83 7.91 -3.73
CA ASN A 24 3.56 8.27 -2.50
C ASN A 24 3.46 7.17 -1.45
N ILE A 25 2.29 6.55 -1.28
CA ILE A 25 2.13 5.40 -0.37
C ILE A 25 3.04 4.26 -0.79
N ALA A 26 3.08 3.92 -2.09
CA ALA A 26 3.98 2.87 -2.60
C ALA A 26 5.46 3.18 -2.30
N ARG A 27 5.88 4.44 -2.45
CA ARG A 27 7.25 4.88 -2.11
C ARG A 27 7.53 4.75 -0.61
N LEU A 28 6.66 5.27 0.25
CA LEU A 28 6.82 5.21 1.70
C LEU A 28 6.92 3.75 2.20
N ILE A 29 6.09 2.87 1.66
CA ILE A 29 6.15 1.44 1.97
C ILE A 29 7.49 0.86 1.50
N SER A 30 7.92 1.18 0.28
CA SER A 30 9.19 0.69 -0.29
C SER A 30 10.41 1.17 0.49
N ASP A 31 10.42 2.41 0.97
CA ASP A 31 11.49 2.98 1.81
C ASP A 31 11.59 2.29 3.17
N CYS A 32 10.47 1.72 3.63
CA CYS A 32 10.44 0.89 4.83
C CYS A 32 10.85 -0.56 4.55
N CYS A 33 10.97 -1.01 3.31
CA CYS A 33 11.26 -2.40 2.97
C CYS A 33 12.77 -2.63 2.72
N ARG A 34 13.20 -3.89 2.77
CA ARG A 34 14.54 -4.29 2.32
C ARG A 34 14.54 -4.44 0.79
N GLU A 35 15.72 -4.41 0.18
CA GLU A 35 15.87 -4.55 -1.28
C GLU A 35 15.27 -5.86 -1.84
N GLN A 36 15.31 -6.94 -1.05
CA GLN A 36 14.77 -8.25 -1.43
C GLN A 36 13.25 -8.39 -1.21
N ASP A 37 12.64 -7.46 -0.47
CA ASP A 37 11.19 -7.48 -0.23
C ASP A 37 10.47 -6.93 -1.46
N VAL A 38 9.32 -7.49 -1.79
CA VAL A 38 8.53 -7.06 -2.96
C VAL A 38 7.26 -6.37 -2.49
N VAL A 39 7.12 -5.10 -2.85
CA VAL A 39 5.88 -4.33 -2.65
C VAL A 39 5.04 -4.37 -3.91
N ALA A 40 3.80 -4.81 -3.82
CA ALA A 40 2.87 -4.90 -4.93
C ALA A 40 1.55 -4.21 -4.61
N ARG A 41 0.96 -3.53 -5.60
CA ARG A 41 -0.43 -3.06 -5.54
C ARG A 41 -1.34 -4.21 -5.93
N TRP A 42 -2.15 -4.69 -4.99
CA TRP A 42 -3.06 -5.82 -5.20
C TRP A 42 -4.41 -5.39 -5.77
N GLY A 43 -4.91 -4.23 -5.33
CA GLY A 43 -6.21 -3.69 -5.71
C GLY A 43 -6.16 -2.18 -5.90
N GLY A 44 -7.33 -1.54 -5.97
CA GLY A 44 -7.43 -0.08 -6.12
C GLY A 44 -6.58 0.67 -5.09
N GLU A 45 -6.74 0.35 -3.81
CA GLU A 45 -6.03 1.03 -2.71
C GLU A 45 -5.33 0.02 -1.77
N GLU A 46 -5.21 -1.23 -2.21
CA GLU A 46 -4.65 -2.33 -1.42
C GLU A 46 -3.22 -2.65 -1.85
N PHE A 47 -2.32 -2.80 -0.88
CA PHE A 47 -0.92 -3.15 -1.08
C PHE A 47 -0.58 -4.45 -0.35
N LEU A 48 0.32 -5.24 -0.95
CA LEU A 48 0.89 -6.46 -0.38
C LEU A 48 2.42 -6.35 -0.35
N ILE A 49 3.02 -6.93 0.67
CA ILE A 49 4.47 -7.01 0.82
C ILE A 49 4.85 -8.48 0.95
N LEU A 50 5.71 -8.97 0.05
CA LEU A 50 6.32 -10.29 0.14
C LEU A 50 7.69 -10.13 0.79
N MET A 51 7.92 -10.86 1.89
CA MET A 51 9.13 -10.75 2.70
C MET A 51 9.84 -12.10 2.79
N PRO A 52 10.72 -12.43 1.83
CA PRO A 52 11.51 -13.66 1.88
C PRO A 52 12.31 -13.75 3.20
N ASP A 53 12.46 -14.98 3.70
CA ASP A 53 13.24 -15.28 4.90
C ASP A 53 12.86 -14.46 6.15
N THR A 54 11.60 -14.01 6.21
CA THR A 54 11.09 -13.25 7.34
C THR A 54 10.03 -14.03 8.12
N ASN A 55 10.22 -14.10 9.44
CA ASN A 55 9.26 -14.71 10.35
C ASN A 55 8.21 -13.69 10.81
N HIS A 56 7.23 -14.16 11.58
CA HIS A 56 6.12 -13.36 12.07
C HIS A 56 6.56 -12.07 12.80
N ASN A 57 7.52 -12.16 13.73
CA ASN A 57 8.00 -11.01 14.48
C ASN A 57 8.66 -9.96 13.58
N GLY A 58 9.39 -10.39 12.55
CA GLY A 58 9.98 -9.49 11.56
C GLY A 58 8.93 -8.79 10.70
N ALA A 59 7.88 -9.52 10.30
CA ALA A 59 6.75 -8.96 9.56
C ALA A 59 5.95 -7.96 10.40
N GLU A 60 5.69 -8.27 11.67
CA GLU A 60 5.01 -7.38 12.62
C GLU A 60 5.80 -6.09 12.85
N ALA A 61 7.12 -6.20 13.03
CA ALA A 61 7.99 -5.04 13.17
C ALA A 61 7.99 -4.13 11.93
N LEU A 62 7.95 -4.71 10.72
CA LEU A 62 7.81 -3.93 9.49
C LEU A 62 6.45 -3.24 9.42
N ALA A 63 5.37 -3.95 9.71
CA ALA A 63 4.02 -3.40 9.69
C ALA A 63 3.88 -2.21 10.65
N GLU A 64 4.44 -2.32 11.85
CA GLU A 64 4.46 -1.22 12.83
C GLU A 64 5.33 -0.04 12.40
N ARG A 65 6.39 -0.27 11.61
CA ARG A 65 7.19 0.80 11.03
C ARG A 65 6.42 1.57 9.96
N ILE A 66 5.67 0.87 9.11
CA ILE A 66 4.85 1.48 8.06
C ILE A 66 3.66 2.25 8.65
N ARG A 67 3.13 1.82 9.80
CA ARG A 67 1.98 2.45 10.46
C ARG A 67 2.27 3.82 11.06
N LYS A 68 3.54 4.16 11.32
CA LYS A 68 3.96 5.42 11.96
C LYS A 68 4.18 6.53 10.93
#